data_AF-A0A0S7YV40-F1
#
_entry.id   AF-A0A0S7YV40-F1
#
_cell.length_a   1.000
_cell.length_b   1.000
_cell.length_c   1.000
_cell.angle_alpha   90.00
_cell.angle_beta   90.00
_cell.angle_gamma   90.00
#
_symmetry.space_group_name_H-M   'P 1'
#
loop_
_entity.id
_entity.type
_entity.pdbx_description
1 polymer ?
#
loop_
_entity_poly.entity_id
_entity_poly.type
_entity_poly.pdbx_seq_one_letter_code
_entity_poly.pdbx_strand_id
1 'polypeptide(L)'
;MIGSDHGRTKRTRIIPRLTGLLLLAVPVACAAPSDGTLPTAEQVLSYYQSDRTIDAEIVGNVAVLRVSQSAEQLRRGGSLWAKVGPYVFLFSEETRQLFTDFDGLAAVRVITTVGDTEVANALLAHEELSDVLWARSLNIAGRARLEGTNRMTLLEDLVEWGEAHTDFTYNERFTRR
;
A
#
# COMPACT_ATOMS: atom_id res chain seq x y z
N MET A 1 1.60 -27.73 -80.31
CA MET A 1 2.69 -28.53 -80.92
C MET A 1 3.55 -29.04 -79.77
N ILE A 2 3.48 -30.35 -79.46
CA ILE A 2 4.49 -31.37 -79.82
C ILE A 2 5.86 -30.98 -79.20
N GLY A 3 6.50 -31.75 -78.34
CA GLY A 3 6.29 -33.12 -77.91
C GLY A 3 7.32 -33.52 -76.85
N SER A 4 7.15 -34.76 -76.38
CA SER A 4 7.97 -35.52 -75.44
C SER A 4 9.48 -35.52 -75.72
N ASP A 5 10.28 -35.63 -74.65
CA ASP A 5 11.45 -36.53 -74.61
C ASP A 5 11.78 -36.90 -73.14
N HIS A 6 11.43 -38.13 -72.71
CA HIS A 6 12.31 -39.27 -72.38
C HIS A 6 13.53 -38.98 -71.49
N GLY A 7 13.59 -39.69 -70.35
CA GLY A 7 14.82 -39.81 -69.57
C GLY A 7 14.63 -40.51 -68.22
N ARG A 8 14.47 -41.82 -68.25
CA ARG A 8 14.26 -42.70 -67.09
C ARG A 8 15.55 -42.93 -66.29
N THR A 9 15.38 -43.22 -64.98
CA THR A 9 16.30 -43.90 -64.03
C THR A 9 17.38 -42.99 -63.37
N LYS A 10 17.71 -43.07 -62.08
CA LYS A 10 17.66 -44.16 -61.08
C LYS A 10 17.35 -43.63 -59.68
N ARG A 11 16.66 -44.47 -58.90
CA ARG A 11 16.46 -44.34 -57.45
C ARG A 11 17.79 -44.56 -56.71
N THR A 12 18.13 -43.65 -55.80
CA THR A 12 19.04 -43.95 -54.69
C THR A 12 18.51 -43.25 -53.44
N ARG A 13 18.15 -44.06 -52.44
CA ARG A 13 17.70 -43.63 -51.10
C ARG A 13 18.91 -43.11 -50.32
N ILE A 14 18.80 -41.93 -49.69
CA ILE A 14 19.76 -41.46 -48.69
C ILE A 14 18.99 -40.85 -47.51
N ILE A 15 18.82 -41.68 -46.48
CA ILE A 15 18.82 -41.46 -45.02
C ILE A 15 18.46 -40.05 -44.50
N PRO A 16 17.36 -39.85 -43.73
CA PRO A 16 17.15 -38.63 -42.97
C PRO A 16 18.02 -38.65 -41.71
N ARG A 17 18.93 -37.67 -41.56
CA ARG A 17 19.61 -37.39 -40.29
C ARG A 17 18.62 -36.70 -39.36
N LEU A 18 18.23 -37.39 -38.29
CA LEU A 18 17.57 -36.81 -37.13
C LEU A 18 18.55 -35.84 -36.45
N THR A 19 18.34 -34.54 -36.67
CA THR A 19 18.98 -33.48 -35.89
C THR A 19 18.21 -33.38 -34.56
N GLY A 20 18.78 -33.93 -33.49
CA GLY A 20 18.24 -33.83 -32.15
C GLY A 20 18.28 -32.39 -31.65
N LEU A 21 17.11 -31.84 -31.33
CA LEU A 21 16.94 -30.56 -30.65
C LEU A 21 17.23 -30.78 -29.16
N LEU A 22 18.40 -30.32 -28.69
CA LEU A 22 18.76 -30.32 -27.28
C LEU A 22 17.94 -29.23 -26.56
N LEU A 23 16.84 -29.62 -25.92
CA LEU A 23 16.12 -28.74 -24.99
C LEU A 23 17.01 -28.50 -23.75
N LEU A 24 17.61 -27.32 -23.67
CA LEU A 24 18.19 -26.79 -22.44
C LEU A 24 17.04 -26.48 -21.47
N ALA A 25 16.82 -27.39 -20.52
CA ALA A 25 15.97 -27.13 -19.37
C ALA A 25 16.64 -26.07 -18.51
N VAL A 26 16.15 -24.83 -18.58
CA VAL A 26 16.53 -23.76 -17.64
C VAL A 26 15.89 -24.12 -16.30
N PRO A 27 16.66 -24.33 -15.21
CA PRO A 27 16.06 -24.45 -13.90
C PRO A 27 15.47 -23.09 -13.55
N VAL A 28 14.14 -23.00 -13.55
CA VAL A 28 13.43 -21.91 -12.89
C VAL A 28 13.72 -22.10 -11.41
N ALA A 29 14.71 -21.36 -10.90
CA ALA A 29 14.91 -21.24 -9.47
C ALA A 29 13.68 -20.52 -8.91
N CYS A 30 12.69 -21.29 -8.48
CA CYS A 30 11.70 -20.80 -7.52
C CYS A 30 12.48 -20.46 -6.26
N ALA A 31 12.89 -19.20 -6.12
CA ALA A 31 13.33 -18.68 -4.84
C ALA A 31 12.16 -18.87 -3.86
N ALA A 32 12.44 -19.48 -2.70
CA ALA A 32 11.49 -19.47 -1.60
C ALA A 32 11.15 -18.00 -1.29
N PRO A 33 9.88 -17.68 -1.02
CA PRO A 33 9.53 -16.32 -0.59
C PRO A 33 10.41 -15.99 0.61
N SER A 34 11.18 -14.91 0.52
CA SER A 34 11.91 -14.39 1.67
C SER A 34 10.87 -14.02 2.72
N ASP A 35 11.00 -14.58 3.92
CA ASP A 35 10.26 -14.10 5.08
C ASP A 35 10.67 -12.64 5.27
N GLY A 36 9.81 -11.71 4.82
CA GLY A 36 10.10 -10.29 4.87
C GLY A 36 10.34 -9.82 6.31
N THR A 37 11.09 -8.74 6.46
CA THR A 37 11.45 -8.21 7.77
C THR A 37 10.24 -7.51 8.39
N LEU A 38 9.91 -7.85 9.64
CA LEU A 38 8.87 -7.18 10.42
C LEU A 38 9.51 -6.23 11.45
N PRO A 39 8.92 -5.03 11.67
CA PRO A 39 9.39 -4.13 12.71
C PRO A 39 8.92 -4.59 14.10
N THR A 40 9.59 -4.14 15.16
CA THR A 40 9.02 -4.13 16.51
C THR A 40 8.10 -2.92 16.71
N ALA A 41 7.27 -2.95 17.76
CA ALA A 41 6.42 -1.81 18.11
C ALA A 41 7.24 -0.53 18.39
N GLU A 42 8.39 -0.67 19.06
CA GLU A 42 9.29 0.45 19.34
C GLU A 42 9.92 1.02 18.06
N GLN A 43 10.26 0.16 17.09
CA GLN A 43 10.74 0.60 15.79
C GLN A 43 9.67 1.38 15.05
N VAL A 44 8.41 0.89 15.01
CA VAL A 44 7.29 1.63 14.44
C VAL A 44 7.15 3.00 15.09
N LEU A 45 7.11 3.08 16.42
CA LEU A 45 7.00 4.36 17.15
C LEU A 45 8.13 5.32 16.81
N SER A 46 9.33 4.81 16.56
CA SER A 46 10.50 5.65 16.24
C SER A 46 10.35 6.43 14.93
N TYR A 47 9.48 6.00 14.00
CA TYR A 47 9.17 6.77 12.80
C TYR A 47 8.26 7.97 13.10
N TYR A 48 7.29 7.82 14.00
CA TYR A 48 6.25 8.82 14.25
C TYR A 48 6.57 9.80 15.39
N GLN A 49 7.85 9.93 15.77
CA GLN A 49 8.32 10.77 16.88
C GLN A 49 7.67 12.15 16.86
N SER A 50 6.67 12.34 17.71
CA SER A 50 5.92 13.59 17.84
C SER A 50 5.49 13.80 19.28
N ASP A 51 5.22 15.04 19.65
CA ASP A 51 4.70 15.44 20.98
C ASP A 51 3.29 14.89 21.29
N ARG A 52 2.78 13.95 20.48
CA ARG A 52 1.44 13.36 20.61
C ARG A 52 1.53 12.02 21.32
N THR A 53 0.50 11.70 22.08
CA THR A 53 0.33 10.37 22.66
C THR A 53 -0.04 9.39 21.56
N ILE A 54 0.97 8.67 21.07
CA ILE A 54 0.86 7.62 20.07
C ILE A 54 1.42 6.34 20.69
N ASP A 55 0.64 5.28 20.61
CA ASP A 55 1.08 3.92 20.93
C ASP A 55 1.14 3.11 19.64
N ALA A 56 2.07 2.15 19.57
CA ALA A 56 2.13 1.19 18.48
C ALA A 56 2.12 -0.24 19.00
N GLU A 57 1.55 -1.12 18.19
CA GLU A 57 1.57 -2.57 18.40
C GLU A 57 1.74 -3.27 17.05
N ILE A 58 2.28 -4.49 17.05
CA ILE A 58 2.36 -5.35 15.86
C ILE A 58 1.36 -6.49 16.05
N VAL A 59 0.39 -6.58 15.14
CA VAL A 59 -0.62 -7.65 15.14
C VAL A 59 -0.45 -8.45 13.85
N GLY A 60 0.21 -9.61 13.95
CA GLY A 60 0.63 -10.36 12.77
C GLY A 60 1.66 -9.57 11.97
N ASN A 61 1.35 -9.22 10.73
CA ASN A 61 2.17 -8.37 9.85
C ASN A 61 1.56 -6.98 9.63
N VAL A 62 0.71 -6.53 10.57
CA VAL A 62 0.10 -5.20 10.54
C VAL A 62 0.67 -4.37 11.69
N ALA A 63 1.18 -3.19 11.38
CA ALA A 63 1.53 -2.20 12.38
C ALA A 63 0.27 -1.40 12.73
N VAL A 64 -0.14 -1.42 13.99
CA VAL A 64 -1.31 -0.70 14.47
C VAL A 64 -0.84 0.49 15.31
N LEU A 65 -1.25 1.68 14.90
CA LEU A 65 -1.01 2.94 15.59
C LEU A 65 -2.29 3.38 16.29
N ARG A 66 -2.21 3.63 17.59
CA ARG A 66 -3.30 4.25 18.37
C ARG A 66 -2.93 5.68 18.67
N VAL A 67 -3.74 6.62 18.18
CA VAL A 67 -3.48 8.05 18.29
C VAL A 67 -4.57 8.70 19.12
N SER A 68 -4.18 9.21 20.29
CA SER A 68 -5.11 9.95 21.14
C SER A 68 -5.36 11.35 20.60
N GLN A 69 -6.63 11.74 20.54
CA GLN A 69 -7.09 13.06 20.12
C GLN A 69 -7.78 13.78 21.28
N SER A 70 -7.62 15.11 21.34
CA SER A 70 -8.33 15.88 22.36
C SER A 70 -9.82 16.00 22.01
N ALA A 71 -10.67 15.75 23.03
CA ALA A 71 -12.13 15.92 22.89
C ALA A 71 -12.51 17.35 22.46
N GLU A 72 -11.71 18.35 22.83
CA GLU A 72 -11.95 19.75 22.46
C GLU A 72 -11.69 20.02 20.98
N GLN A 73 -10.61 19.49 20.40
CA GLN A 73 -10.33 19.65 18.98
C GLN A 73 -11.41 19.01 18.11
N LEU A 74 -11.91 17.84 18.50
CA LEU A 74 -13.00 17.18 17.78
C LEU A 74 -14.31 17.95 17.87
N ARG A 75 -14.65 18.49 19.05
CA ARG A 75 -15.84 19.34 19.20
C ARG A 75 -15.77 20.59 18.32
N ARG A 76 -14.61 21.21 18.19
CA ARG A 76 -14.44 22.42 17.36
C ARG A 76 -14.41 22.11 15.86
N GLY A 77 -13.78 21.00 15.47
CA GLY A 77 -13.62 20.61 14.07
C GLY A 77 -14.81 19.85 13.47
N GLY A 78 -15.70 19.32 14.31
CA GLY A 78 -16.89 18.59 13.88
C GLY A 78 -16.57 17.23 13.22
N SER A 79 -17.55 16.71 12.49
CA SER A 79 -17.49 15.35 11.91
C SER A 79 -16.36 15.16 10.91
N LEU A 80 -16.02 16.19 10.13
CA LEU A 80 -14.92 16.12 9.18
C LEU A 80 -13.57 15.93 9.89
N TRP A 81 -13.35 16.65 10.99
CA TRP A 81 -12.11 16.56 11.76
C TRP A 81 -11.94 15.19 12.43
N ALA A 82 -13.05 14.55 12.82
CA ALA A 82 -13.05 13.19 13.33
C ALA A 82 -12.55 12.16 12.31
N LYS A 83 -12.82 12.38 11.02
CA LYS A 83 -12.39 11.48 9.93
C LYS A 83 -10.94 11.69 9.47
N VAL A 84 -10.43 12.92 9.57
CA VAL A 84 -9.11 13.31 9.05
C VAL A 84 -7.96 12.58 9.74
N GLY A 85 -8.12 12.28 11.03
CA GLY A 85 -7.04 11.83 11.91
C GLY A 85 -6.22 10.66 11.34
N PRO A 86 -6.82 9.52 10.98
CA PRO A 86 -6.07 8.38 10.44
C PRO A 86 -5.26 8.71 9.18
N TYR A 87 -5.83 9.46 8.24
CA TYR A 87 -5.20 9.76 6.95
C TYR A 87 -3.98 10.69 7.08
N VAL A 88 -3.95 11.52 8.11
CA VAL A 88 -2.79 12.34 8.48
C VAL A 88 -1.60 11.47 8.93
N PHE A 89 -1.80 10.23 9.34
CA PHE A 89 -0.69 9.33 9.66
C PHE A 89 -0.41 8.38 8.49
N LEU A 90 -1.44 7.80 7.88
CA LEU A 90 -1.26 6.84 6.77
C LEU A 90 -0.57 7.47 5.55
N PHE A 91 -0.92 8.71 5.20
CA PHE A 91 -0.33 9.42 4.05
C PHE A 91 0.81 10.32 4.48
N SER A 92 1.79 9.74 5.15
CA SER A 92 2.95 10.43 5.69
C SER A 92 4.25 9.79 5.21
N GLU A 93 5.34 10.53 5.30
CA GLU A 93 6.66 10.04 4.89
C GLU A 93 7.13 8.92 5.83
N GLU A 94 6.75 9.01 7.10
CA GLU A 94 6.96 8.00 8.13
C GLU A 94 6.35 6.65 7.73
N THR A 95 5.09 6.65 7.25
CA THR A 95 4.44 5.42 6.77
C THR A 95 5.14 4.87 5.52
N ARG A 96 5.49 5.74 4.56
CA ARG A 96 6.18 5.34 3.32
C ARG A 96 7.54 4.71 3.62
N GLN A 97 8.31 5.31 4.53
CA GLN A 97 9.61 4.81 4.93
C GLN A 97 9.49 3.51 5.72
N LEU A 98 8.48 3.39 6.60
CA LEU A 98 8.22 2.15 7.32
C LEU A 98 7.95 0.98 6.37
N PHE A 99 7.15 1.18 5.32
CA PHE A 99 6.95 0.17 4.29
C PHE A 99 8.22 -0.15 3.52
N THR A 100 9.03 0.87 3.20
CA THR A 100 10.30 0.68 2.49
C THR A 100 11.31 -0.12 3.30
N ASP A 101 11.39 0.12 4.61
CA ASP A 101 12.38 -0.50 5.50
C ASP A 101 11.97 -1.91 5.96
N PHE A 102 10.67 -2.24 5.89
CA PHE A 102 10.10 -3.50 6.37
C PHE A 102 9.19 -4.14 5.33
N ASP A 103 9.79 -4.89 4.40
CA ASP A 103 9.11 -5.61 3.32
C ASP A 103 8.18 -6.74 3.80
N GLY A 104 8.31 -7.20 5.05
CA GLY A 104 7.40 -8.15 5.68
C GLY A 104 6.08 -7.52 6.15
N LEU A 105 6.02 -6.20 6.27
CA LEU A 105 4.83 -5.49 6.75
C LEU A 105 3.76 -5.46 5.65
N ALA A 106 2.58 -6.02 5.91
CA ALA A 106 1.50 -6.03 4.92
C ALA A 106 0.64 -4.77 4.95
N ALA A 107 0.54 -4.10 6.11
CA ALA A 107 -0.29 -2.92 6.26
C ALA A 107 0.08 -2.08 7.48
N VAL A 108 -0.37 -0.83 7.46
CA VAL A 108 -0.42 0.06 8.62
C VAL A 108 -1.87 0.40 8.90
N ARG A 109 -2.30 0.20 10.15
CA ARG A 109 -3.62 0.61 10.65
C ARG A 109 -3.44 1.78 11.60
N VAL A 110 -4.25 2.82 11.44
CA VAL A 110 -4.31 3.94 12.37
C VAL A 110 -5.70 4.00 12.98
N ILE A 111 -5.74 3.99 14.30
CA ILE A 111 -6.93 4.09 15.13
C ILE A 111 -6.83 5.40 15.91
N THR A 112 -7.75 6.33 15.68
CA THR A 112 -7.85 7.52 16.51
C THR A 112 -8.83 7.33 17.64
N THR A 113 -8.47 7.82 18.82
CA THR A 113 -9.29 7.66 20.03
C THR A 113 -9.51 8.99 20.76
N VAL A 114 -10.55 9.03 21.59
CA VAL A 114 -10.78 10.06 22.62
C VAL A 114 -10.99 9.35 23.93
N GLY A 115 -10.01 9.48 24.84
CA GLY A 115 -9.90 8.53 25.95
C GLY A 115 -9.85 7.11 25.40
N ASP A 116 -10.72 6.24 25.88
CA ASP A 116 -10.78 4.82 25.47
C ASP A 116 -11.74 4.57 24.29
N THR A 117 -12.36 5.61 23.73
CA THR A 117 -13.35 5.46 22.66
C THR A 117 -12.71 5.65 21.29
N GLU A 118 -12.86 4.67 20.41
CA GLU A 118 -12.48 4.77 18.99
C GLU A 118 -13.35 5.79 18.25
N VAL A 119 -12.71 6.67 17.51
CA VAL A 119 -13.33 7.73 16.69
C VAL A 119 -13.31 7.33 15.22
N ALA A 120 -12.14 6.95 14.72
CA ALA A 120 -11.95 6.52 13.34
C ALA A 120 -10.82 5.50 13.26
N ASN A 121 -10.92 4.64 12.26
CA ASN A 121 -9.97 3.57 12.00
C ASN A 121 -9.79 3.46 10.50
N ALA A 122 -8.55 3.44 10.04
CA ALA A 122 -8.22 3.21 8.65
C ALA A 122 -6.99 2.31 8.53
N LEU A 123 -6.98 1.45 7.51
CA LEU A 123 -5.88 0.56 7.18
C LEU A 123 -5.43 0.82 5.75
N LEU A 124 -4.13 1.07 5.61
CA LEU A 124 -3.44 1.18 4.33
C LEU A 124 -2.62 -0.10 4.11
N ALA A 125 -2.90 -0.84 3.04
CA ALA A 125 -2.08 -1.96 2.63
C ALA A 125 -0.77 -1.47 2.00
N HIS A 126 0.32 -2.23 2.17
CA HIS A 126 1.64 -1.87 1.67
C HIS A 126 1.62 -1.65 0.14
N GLU A 127 0.95 -2.55 -0.59
CA GLU A 127 0.93 -2.54 -2.06
C GLU A 127 -0.15 -1.61 -2.67
N GLU A 128 -0.95 -0.92 -1.84
CA GLU A 128 -2.08 -0.12 -2.31
C GLU A 128 -1.63 1.11 -3.13
N LEU A 129 -0.53 1.74 -2.72
CA LEU A 129 -0.05 2.98 -3.34
C LEU A 129 1.22 2.72 -4.14
N SER A 130 1.14 2.91 -5.45
CA SER A 130 2.32 3.07 -6.31
C SER A 130 3.09 4.36 -5.96
N ASP A 131 4.34 4.51 -6.42
CA ASP A 131 5.16 5.70 -6.20
C ASP A 131 4.46 7.02 -6.56
N VAL A 132 3.72 7.02 -7.67
CA VAL A 132 2.95 8.20 -8.13
C VAL A 132 1.80 8.51 -7.17
N LEU A 133 1.12 7.47 -6.68
CA LEU A 133 0.05 7.62 -5.69
C LEU A 133 0.60 8.03 -4.33
N TRP A 134 1.79 7.57 -3.93
CA TRP A 134 2.50 8.05 -2.75
C TRP A 134 2.79 9.54 -2.83
N ALA A 135 3.40 10.00 -3.92
CA ALA A 135 3.69 11.41 -4.13
C ALA A 135 2.42 12.27 -4.06
N ARG A 136 1.31 11.80 -4.64
CA ARG A 136 0.01 12.48 -4.56
C ARG A 136 -0.55 12.49 -3.14
N SER A 137 -0.50 11.36 -2.43
CA SER A 137 -0.98 11.22 -1.06
C SER A 137 -0.25 12.17 -0.11
N LEU A 138 1.08 12.25 -0.21
CA LEU A 138 1.91 13.16 0.57
C LEU A 138 1.55 14.63 0.32
N ASN A 139 1.29 15.00 -0.93
CA ASN A 139 0.87 16.37 -1.28
C ASN A 139 -0.50 16.74 -0.69
N ILE A 140 -1.48 15.84 -0.80
CA ILE A 140 -2.84 16.07 -0.26
C ILE A 140 -2.77 16.18 1.27
N ALA A 141 -2.13 15.22 1.92
CA ALA A 141 -2.01 15.21 3.38
C ALA A 141 -1.16 16.38 3.90
N GLY A 142 -0.07 16.74 3.20
CA GLY A 142 0.75 17.90 3.53
C GLY A 142 -0.04 19.20 3.53
N ARG A 143 -0.83 19.44 2.48
CA ARG A 143 -1.71 20.63 2.39
C ARG A 143 -2.80 20.63 3.46
N ALA A 144 -3.43 19.48 3.71
CA ALA A 144 -4.43 19.33 4.77
C ALA A 144 -3.86 19.63 6.17
N ARG A 145 -2.64 19.16 6.48
CA ARG A 145 -1.97 19.42 7.76
C ARG A 145 -1.63 20.91 7.95
N LEU A 146 -1.16 21.59 6.89
CA LEU A 146 -0.70 22.97 6.97
C LEU A 146 -1.83 24.00 6.92
N GLU A 147 -2.81 23.79 6.03
CA GLU A 147 -3.84 24.79 5.70
C GLU A 147 -5.26 24.37 6.06
N GLY A 148 -5.47 23.11 6.47
CA GLY A 148 -6.82 22.55 6.61
C GLY A 148 -7.71 23.26 7.62
N THR A 149 -7.13 23.88 8.65
CA THR A 149 -7.89 24.70 9.62
C THR A 149 -8.45 26.00 9.01
N ASN A 150 -7.80 26.53 7.98
CA ASN A 150 -8.22 27.74 7.25
C ASN A 150 -9.02 27.41 5.99
N ARG A 151 -8.85 26.20 5.44
CA ARG A 151 -9.45 25.74 4.19
C ARG A 151 -9.99 24.33 4.35
N MET A 152 -11.26 24.24 4.77
CA MET A 152 -11.91 22.96 5.05
C MET A 152 -11.94 22.01 3.84
N THR A 153 -11.99 22.53 2.62
CA THR A 153 -11.96 21.69 1.40
C THR A 153 -10.72 20.82 1.29
N LEU A 154 -9.57 21.22 1.85
CA LEU A 154 -8.36 20.40 1.85
C LEU A 154 -8.47 19.17 2.75
N LEU A 155 -9.31 19.26 3.79
CA LEU A 155 -9.59 18.14 4.67
C LEU A 155 -10.60 17.19 4.03
N GLU A 156 -11.58 17.75 3.31
CA GLU A 156 -12.52 16.98 2.51
C GLU A 156 -11.76 16.19 1.43
N ASP A 157 -10.85 16.84 0.71
CA ASP A 157 -9.97 16.19 -0.28
C ASP A 157 -9.15 15.05 0.35
N LEU A 158 -8.61 15.25 1.56
CA LEU A 158 -7.85 14.22 2.27
C LEU A 158 -8.73 13.04 2.69
N VAL A 159 -9.92 13.31 3.20
CA VAL A 159 -10.87 12.26 3.61
C VAL A 159 -11.34 11.48 2.38
N GLU A 160 -11.73 12.15 1.30
CA GLU A 160 -12.14 11.49 0.05
C GLU A 160 -11.01 10.64 -0.52
N TRP A 161 -9.79 11.17 -0.56
CA TRP A 161 -8.61 10.41 -0.99
C TRP A 161 -8.35 9.20 -0.09
N GLY A 162 -8.53 9.35 1.22
CA GLY A 162 -8.40 8.28 2.21
C GLY A 162 -9.44 7.19 2.03
N GLU A 163 -10.71 7.56 1.96
CA GLU A 163 -11.83 6.62 1.77
C GLU A 163 -11.69 5.83 0.45
N ALA A 164 -11.00 6.37 -0.56
CA ALA A 164 -10.76 5.70 -1.83
C ALA A 164 -9.58 4.69 -1.83
N HIS A 165 -8.63 4.79 -0.90
CA HIS A 165 -7.38 4.00 -0.91
C HIS A 165 -7.10 3.30 0.43
N THR A 166 -8.10 3.17 1.29
CA THR A 166 -7.93 2.50 2.59
C THR A 166 -9.20 1.74 2.95
N ASP A 167 -9.04 0.69 3.74
CA ASP A 167 -10.17 0.11 4.47
C ASP A 167 -10.43 0.97 5.71
N PHE A 168 -11.63 1.52 5.86
CA PHE A 168 -11.93 2.41 6.98
C PHE A 168 -13.23 2.08 7.71
N THR A 169 -13.32 2.54 8.95
CA THR A 169 -14.53 2.49 9.77
C THR A 169 -14.58 3.75 10.64
N TYR A 170 -15.76 4.34 10.75
CA TYR A 170 -15.99 5.51 11.58
C TYR A 170 -16.98 5.22 12.68
N ASN A 171 -16.73 5.80 13.84
CA ASN A 171 -17.72 5.83 14.89
C ASN A 171 -18.77 6.91 14.57
N GLU A 172 -20.00 6.48 14.29
CA GLU A 172 -21.10 7.37 13.92
C GLU A 172 -21.40 8.43 14.98
N ARG A 173 -21.11 8.17 16.26
CA ARG A 173 -21.29 9.14 17.34
C ARG A 173 -20.51 10.43 17.09
N PHE A 174 -19.37 10.35 16.41
CA PHE A 174 -18.49 11.49 16.14
C PHE A 174 -18.58 12.01 14.70
N THR A 175 -19.07 11.18 13.78
CA THR A 175 -19.02 11.46 12.33
C THR A 175 -20.39 11.70 11.68
N ARG A 176 -21.49 11.48 12.40
CA ARG A 176 -22.83 11.82 11.92
C ARG A 176 -22.99 13.34 11.81
N ARG A 177 -23.57 13.79 10.70
CA ARG A 177 -23.83 15.21 10.38
C ARG A 177 -25.05 15.74 11.11
#